data_AF-A0A0Q7EG78-F1
#
_entry.id   AF-A0A0Q7EG78-F1
#
_cell.length_a   1.000
_cell.length_b   1.000
_cell.length_c   1.000
_cell.angle_alpha   90.00
_cell.angle_beta   90.00
_cell.angle_gamma   90.00
#
_symmetry.space_group_name_H-M   'P 1'
#
loop_
_entity.id
_entity.type
_entity.pdbx_description
1 polymer ?
#
loop_
_entity_poly.entity_id
_entity_poly.type
_entity_poly.pdbx_seq_one_letter_code
_entity_poly.pdbx_strand_id
1 'polypeptide(L)'
;MKLEAPFIKLPFRFDTARLQEEIAALPAEAWARHPNNIPGNSALRLITVGGGENDDVAGAMAPTPHLQASPYLQQVLAHFGVVWSRSRLMKLGPGSTVPEHTDINYHWFHRVRLHIPIVTTPDVKFFCDDQVVHMGQGESWIFDNWRVHKVENNSNIERIHLVADTTGNSRFWDMAHAAATSQLDPMTVPYRPGIRATFATEQHNVYRVMPPSEIDDLLKDLVAETASMKPGDAGREELGRYERTLYGFRQDWRQLWSLFADSDRGIPHYRKRLEQLLQQVQALGDDLRVRSNGMPILRVIGQRIGTYAVNPQVAGGGAPGGAPATGQAAARPVVRTPDFDRPLIIVAAPRSGSTALFETVAVSPQLHNPGGEAHWLVEGFRNFLPGAPGVDSNRLTAAHMTPQVALAMKARLSERLVDAAGKPSTADSVRLLEKTPKNALRIPFFDALFPDARYVFLWREPEENISSIIDAWRAGGWVTYPQLPGWDGPWSLLLPPGWQSLKGKPLPEVAAYQWATTNQTIMDDLEALPADRRHVVRYSDFVADPAAVVRGICDFAALQFDEPLKERTGGDLPVSRHTLTPPKADKWKKNAAEIEPLLADLQPLLERLRAFRG
;
A
#
# COMPACT_ATOMS: atom_id res chain seq x y z
N MET A 1 7.76 -19.51 -8.99
CA MET A 1 7.38 -20.47 -10.04
C MET A 1 7.96 -21.79 -9.61
N LYS A 2 7.18 -22.89 -9.61
CA LYS A 2 7.65 -24.20 -9.17
C LYS A 2 8.55 -24.81 -10.24
N LEU A 3 9.70 -25.37 -9.85
CA LEU A 3 10.64 -26.03 -10.77
C LEU A 3 10.80 -27.51 -10.40
N GLU A 4 11.28 -28.30 -11.36
CA GLU A 4 11.52 -29.74 -11.21
C GLU A 4 12.65 -30.05 -10.20
N ALA A 5 13.59 -29.11 -10.02
CA ALA A 5 14.69 -29.20 -9.07
C ALA A 5 14.86 -27.88 -8.28
N PRO A 6 15.36 -27.91 -7.03
CA PRO A 6 15.60 -26.70 -6.24
C PRO A 6 16.51 -25.70 -6.96
N PHE A 7 17.58 -26.18 -7.58
CA PHE A 7 18.52 -25.39 -8.37
C PHE A 7 18.73 -26.04 -9.74
N ILE A 8 18.79 -25.21 -10.79
CA ILE A 8 19.13 -25.64 -12.15
C ILE A 8 20.24 -24.72 -12.67
N LYS A 9 21.37 -25.33 -13.03
CA LYS A 9 22.50 -24.64 -13.64
C LYS A 9 22.36 -24.66 -15.15
N LEU A 10 22.18 -23.49 -15.74
CA LEU A 10 22.10 -23.35 -17.20
C LEU A 10 23.50 -23.45 -17.82
N PRO A 11 23.63 -23.82 -19.11
CA PRO A 11 24.93 -24.10 -19.71
C PRO A 11 25.75 -22.83 -19.98
N PHE A 12 25.19 -21.63 -19.86
CA PHE A 12 25.89 -20.41 -20.27
C PHE A 12 26.88 -19.91 -19.22
N ARG A 13 28.06 -19.50 -19.70
CA ARG A 13 29.08 -18.77 -18.94
C ARG A 13 29.41 -17.43 -19.60
N PHE A 14 29.43 -16.37 -18.81
CA PHE A 14 29.69 -15.00 -19.25
C PHE A 14 31.06 -14.50 -18.75
N ASP A 15 31.62 -13.51 -19.44
CA ASP A 15 32.90 -12.86 -19.12
C ASP A 15 32.77 -12.01 -17.85
N THR A 16 33.22 -12.55 -16.72
CA THR A 16 33.04 -11.88 -15.43
C THR A 16 33.92 -10.65 -15.29
N ALA A 17 35.13 -10.66 -15.84
CA ALA A 17 36.03 -9.50 -15.78
C ALA A 17 35.37 -8.30 -16.46
N ARG A 18 34.78 -8.51 -17.65
CA ARG A 18 34.09 -7.43 -18.35
C ARG A 18 32.83 -6.94 -17.63
N LEU A 19 32.06 -7.85 -17.02
CA LEU A 19 30.90 -7.46 -16.20
C LEU A 19 31.32 -6.66 -14.97
N GLN A 20 32.42 -7.04 -14.31
CA GLN A 20 32.96 -6.32 -13.16
C GLN A 20 33.44 -4.92 -13.53
N GLU A 21 34.13 -4.75 -14.67
CA GLU A 21 34.51 -3.43 -15.19
C GLU A 21 33.28 -2.53 -15.43
N GLU A 22 32.24 -3.08 -16.07
CA GLU A 22 31.03 -2.32 -16.38
C GLU A 22 30.26 -1.92 -15.12
N ILE A 23 30.23 -2.77 -14.10
CA ILE A 23 29.63 -2.48 -12.81
C ILE A 23 30.45 -1.44 -12.02
N ALA A 24 31.77 -1.53 -12.05
CA ALA A 24 32.64 -0.57 -11.39
C ALA A 24 32.53 0.85 -11.98
N ALA A 25 32.13 0.96 -13.25
CA ALA A 25 31.87 2.23 -13.91
C ALA A 25 30.50 2.86 -13.56
N LEU A 26 29.60 2.11 -12.90
CA LEU A 26 28.29 2.64 -12.48
C LEU A 26 28.44 3.57 -11.26
N PRO A 27 27.67 4.68 -11.20
CA PRO A 27 27.75 5.61 -10.09
C PRO A 27 27.34 4.97 -8.76
N ALA A 28 27.95 5.39 -7.66
CA ALA A 28 27.66 4.85 -6.33
C ALA A 28 26.20 5.10 -5.93
N GLU A 29 25.63 6.24 -6.31
CA GLU A 29 24.24 6.62 -6.07
C GLU A 29 23.21 5.73 -6.78
N ALA A 30 23.62 4.94 -7.78
CA ALA A 30 22.74 3.97 -8.42
C ALA A 30 22.42 2.76 -7.52
N TRP A 31 23.21 2.56 -6.46
CA TRP A 31 22.96 1.53 -5.46
C TRP A 31 22.05 2.06 -4.36
N ALA A 32 20.80 1.58 -4.33
CA ALA A 32 19.88 1.88 -3.23
C ALA A 32 19.71 0.67 -2.31
N ARG A 33 19.30 0.92 -1.05
CA ARG A 33 18.93 -0.15 -0.13
C ARG A 33 17.88 -1.06 -0.77
N HIS A 34 18.00 -2.36 -0.53
CA HIS A 34 17.00 -3.30 -0.99
C HIS A 34 15.66 -3.03 -0.29
N PRO A 35 14.50 -3.16 -0.96
CA PRO A 35 13.17 -2.86 -0.37
C PRO A 35 12.86 -3.57 0.95
N ASN A 36 13.48 -4.73 1.17
CA ASN A 36 13.32 -5.51 2.41
C ASN A 36 14.16 -4.98 3.58
N ASN A 37 14.97 -3.93 3.37
CA ASN A 37 15.84 -3.27 4.35
C ASN A 37 16.73 -4.22 5.17
N ILE A 38 17.16 -5.32 4.55
CA ILE A 38 18.08 -6.28 5.14
C ILE A 38 19.46 -5.61 5.22
N PRO A 39 20.13 -5.61 6.40
CA PRO A 39 21.48 -5.07 6.54
C PRO A 39 22.46 -5.64 5.51
N GLY A 40 23.25 -4.78 4.89
CA GLY A 40 24.20 -5.18 3.84
C GLY A 40 23.58 -5.54 2.50
N ASN A 41 22.24 -5.52 2.34
CA ASN A 41 21.57 -5.82 1.08
C ASN A 41 21.21 -4.55 0.31
N SER A 42 21.74 -4.39 -0.89
CA SER A 42 21.47 -3.26 -1.78
C SER A 42 21.22 -3.75 -3.20
N ALA A 43 20.56 -2.92 -4.00
CA ALA A 43 20.27 -3.24 -5.37
C ALA A 43 20.37 -2.01 -6.28
N LEU A 44 20.77 -2.26 -7.52
CA LEU A 44 20.77 -1.31 -8.62
C LEU A 44 19.75 -1.78 -9.65
N ARG A 45 18.80 -0.92 -10.01
CA ARG A 45 17.66 -1.26 -10.88
C ARG A 45 18.06 -1.18 -12.35
N LEU A 46 17.78 -2.24 -13.11
CA LEU A 46 18.12 -2.35 -14.53
C LEU A 46 16.88 -2.37 -15.43
N ILE A 47 15.83 -3.10 -15.04
CA ILE A 47 14.52 -3.08 -15.70
C ILE A 47 13.44 -2.93 -14.64
N THR A 48 12.58 -1.93 -14.82
CA THR A 48 11.53 -1.53 -13.87
C THR A 48 10.27 -1.09 -14.62
N VAL A 49 9.18 -0.85 -13.89
CA VAL A 49 7.98 -0.26 -14.47
C VAL A 49 8.32 1.15 -14.98
N GLY A 50 8.11 1.38 -16.28
CA GLY A 50 8.40 2.64 -16.94
C GLY A 50 9.88 3.04 -17.00
N GLY A 51 10.82 2.18 -16.57
CA GLY A 51 12.26 2.46 -16.59
C GLY A 51 12.72 3.49 -15.56
N GLY A 52 11.91 3.74 -14.53
CA GLY A 52 12.23 4.64 -13.42
C GLY A 52 12.88 3.94 -12.22
N GLU A 53 13.23 4.73 -11.20
CA GLU A 53 13.75 4.23 -9.92
C GLU A 53 12.60 3.77 -9.01
N ASN A 54 12.08 2.57 -9.28
CA ASN A 54 11.01 1.96 -8.49
C ASN A 54 11.21 0.44 -8.32
N ASP A 55 10.39 -0.15 -7.44
CA ASP A 55 10.35 -1.58 -7.17
C ASP A 55 9.02 -2.22 -7.53
N ASP A 56 8.23 -1.53 -8.37
CA ASP A 56 6.94 -2.02 -8.83
C ASP A 56 7.10 -3.28 -9.70
N VAL A 57 6.10 -4.16 -9.64
CA VAL A 57 6.01 -5.42 -10.40
C VAL A 57 4.89 -5.42 -11.42
N ALA A 58 3.96 -4.49 -11.32
CA ALA A 58 2.78 -4.42 -12.16
C ALA A 58 2.85 -3.16 -13.04
N GLY A 59 2.87 -3.35 -14.35
CA GLY A 59 3.00 -2.29 -15.35
C GLY A 59 4.04 -2.60 -16.42
N ALA A 60 4.00 -1.83 -17.51
CA ALA A 60 4.93 -1.97 -18.63
C ALA A 60 6.38 -1.77 -18.18
N MET A 61 7.21 -2.76 -18.46
CA MET A 61 8.62 -2.79 -18.09
C MET A 61 9.44 -2.05 -19.15
N ALA A 62 10.46 -1.33 -18.69
CA ALA A 62 11.42 -0.65 -19.56
C ALA A 62 12.82 -0.61 -18.90
N PRO A 63 13.89 -0.56 -19.73
CA PRO A 63 15.26 -0.45 -19.22
C PRO A 63 15.48 0.91 -18.55
N THR A 64 16.16 0.91 -17.41
CA THR A 64 16.61 2.14 -16.73
C THR A 64 17.77 2.79 -17.49
N PRO A 65 18.09 4.08 -17.23
CA PRO A 65 19.27 4.73 -17.79
C PRO A 65 20.57 3.97 -17.50
N HIS A 66 20.66 3.32 -16.33
CA HIS A 66 21.81 2.49 -15.97
C HIS A 66 21.97 1.30 -16.91
N LEU A 67 20.89 0.55 -17.19
CA LEU A 67 20.98 -0.56 -18.14
C LEU A 67 21.28 -0.07 -19.56
N GLN A 68 20.71 1.06 -19.99
CA GLN A 68 20.97 1.64 -21.30
C GLN A 68 22.45 2.02 -21.50
N ALA A 69 23.13 2.43 -20.42
CA ALA A 69 24.56 2.75 -20.41
C ALA A 69 25.48 1.51 -20.27
N SER A 70 24.90 0.33 -20.07
CA SER A 70 25.62 -0.92 -19.78
C SER A 70 25.54 -1.91 -20.96
N PRO A 71 26.44 -1.80 -21.97
CA PRO A 71 26.34 -2.57 -23.21
C PRO A 71 26.51 -4.07 -23.00
N TYR A 72 27.34 -4.51 -22.05
CA TYR A 72 27.51 -5.94 -21.84
C TYR A 72 26.34 -6.54 -21.07
N LEU A 73 25.79 -5.85 -20.06
CA LEU A 73 24.55 -6.30 -19.39
C LEU A 73 23.41 -6.48 -20.41
N GLN A 74 23.29 -5.59 -21.39
CA GLN A 74 22.31 -5.74 -22.48
C GLN A 74 22.58 -6.96 -23.36
N GLN A 75 23.83 -7.26 -23.71
CA GLN A 75 24.19 -8.46 -24.48
C GLN A 75 23.89 -9.75 -23.70
N VAL A 76 24.18 -9.77 -22.40
CA VAL A 76 23.85 -10.90 -21.52
C VAL A 76 22.34 -11.16 -21.51
N LEU A 77 21.53 -10.13 -21.30
CA LEU A 77 20.07 -10.25 -21.31
C LEU A 77 19.54 -10.66 -22.69
N ALA A 78 20.07 -10.09 -23.77
CA ALA A 78 19.66 -10.43 -25.13
C ALA A 78 19.97 -11.88 -25.52
N HIS A 79 21.04 -12.46 -24.97
CA HIS A 79 21.49 -13.82 -25.31
C HIS A 79 20.40 -14.89 -25.10
N PHE A 80 19.59 -14.75 -24.04
CA PHE A 80 18.54 -15.70 -23.72
C PHE A 80 17.37 -15.67 -24.71
N GLY A 81 17.19 -14.56 -25.46
CA GLY A 81 16.12 -14.44 -26.45
C GLY A 81 14.72 -14.52 -25.84
N VAL A 82 14.56 -14.06 -24.60
CA VAL A 82 13.30 -14.06 -23.85
C VAL A 82 12.79 -12.63 -23.66
N VAL A 83 11.55 -12.52 -23.18
CA VAL A 83 10.99 -11.25 -22.70
C VAL A 83 11.34 -11.09 -21.22
N TRP A 84 11.99 -9.98 -20.89
CA TRP A 84 12.40 -9.68 -19.52
C TRP A 84 11.34 -8.87 -18.78
N SER A 85 11.09 -9.28 -17.55
CA SER A 85 10.38 -8.48 -16.57
C SER A 85 11.38 -7.62 -15.79
N ARG A 86 11.30 -7.60 -14.45
CA ARG A 86 12.26 -6.88 -13.60
C ARG A 86 13.68 -7.45 -13.72
N SER A 87 14.67 -6.57 -13.68
CA SER A 87 16.08 -6.94 -13.54
C SER A 87 16.82 -5.97 -12.64
N ARG A 88 17.80 -6.49 -11.89
CA ARG A 88 18.64 -5.74 -10.93
C ARG A 88 20.03 -6.36 -10.81
N LEU A 89 21.00 -5.56 -10.41
CA LEU A 89 22.19 -6.06 -9.72
C LEU A 89 21.86 -6.15 -8.23
N MET A 90 22.06 -7.32 -7.64
CA MET A 90 21.78 -7.62 -6.23
C MET A 90 23.09 -7.77 -5.48
N LYS A 91 23.36 -6.85 -4.55
CA LYS A 91 24.57 -6.78 -3.74
C LYS A 91 24.28 -7.20 -2.30
N LEU A 92 25.11 -8.10 -1.76
CA LEU A 92 25.05 -8.54 -0.36
C LEU A 92 26.43 -8.37 0.28
N GLY A 93 26.50 -7.58 1.34
CA GLY A 93 27.75 -7.25 2.04
C GLY A 93 28.41 -8.44 2.73
N PRO A 94 29.68 -8.30 3.15
CA PRO A 94 30.39 -9.31 3.94
C PRO A 94 29.62 -9.69 5.21
N GLY A 95 29.64 -10.98 5.56
CA GLY A 95 28.95 -11.53 6.74
C GLY A 95 27.43 -11.36 6.76
N SER A 96 26.81 -10.89 5.67
CA SER A 96 25.39 -10.59 5.62
C SER A 96 24.57 -11.80 5.15
N THR A 97 23.30 -11.86 5.59
CA THR A 97 22.38 -12.94 5.22
C THR A 97 21.05 -12.38 4.69
N VAL A 98 20.47 -13.07 3.71
CA VAL A 98 19.06 -12.93 3.36
C VAL A 98 18.34 -14.08 4.07
N PRO A 99 17.42 -13.78 5.03
CA PRO A 99 16.77 -14.79 5.86
C PRO A 99 15.88 -15.72 5.04
N GLU A 100 15.45 -16.82 5.66
CA GLU A 100 14.53 -17.78 5.06
C GLU A 100 13.21 -17.12 4.66
N HIS A 101 12.84 -17.30 3.40
CA HIS A 101 11.60 -16.76 2.83
C HIS A 101 11.13 -17.58 1.64
N THR A 102 9.98 -17.18 1.11
CA THR A 102 9.37 -17.72 -0.09
C THR A 102 8.74 -16.60 -0.90
N ASP A 103 8.84 -16.66 -2.22
CA ASP A 103 8.28 -15.67 -3.14
C ASP A 103 6.84 -16.04 -3.51
N ILE A 104 5.87 -15.54 -2.73
CA ILE A 104 4.43 -15.86 -2.89
C ILE A 104 3.64 -14.86 -3.73
N ASN A 105 4.28 -13.78 -4.21
CA ASN A 105 3.62 -12.75 -5.00
C ASN A 105 3.20 -13.28 -6.37
N TYR A 106 2.05 -12.80 -6.87
CA TYR A 106 1.55 -13.10 -8.22
C TYR A 106 2.62 -13.03 -9.31
N HIS A 107 3.47 -12.00 -9.26
CA HIS A 107 4.55 -11.79 -10.23
C HIS A 107 5.41 -13.04 -10.45
N TRP A 108 5.80 -13.73 -9.37
CA TRP A 108 6.64 -14.94 -9.42
C TRP A 108 5.86 -16.22 -9.64
N PHE A 109 4.52 -16.19 -9.74
CA PHE A 109 3.77 -17.37 -10.12
C PHE A 109 4.14 -17.80 -11.55
N HIS A 110 4.16 -16.85 -12.47
CA HIS A 110 4.46 -17.06 -13.90
C HIS A 110 5.92 -16.80 -14.30
N ARG A 111 6.77 -16.36 -13.36
CA ARG A 111 8.14 -15.94 -13.67
C ARG A 111 9.15 -16.72 -12.88
N VAL A 112 10.17 -17.18 -13.58
CA VAL A 112 11.40 -17.71 -13.01
C VAL A 112 12.43 -16.59 -12.89
N ARG A 113 13.26 -16.67 -11.86
CA ARG A 113 14.35 -15.74 -11.62
C ARG A 113 15.68 -16.34 -12.06
N LEU A 114 16.32 -15.68 -13.02
CA LEU A 114 17.68 -15.95 -13.45
C LEU A 114 18.68 -15.24 -12.52
N HIS A 115 19.76 -15.93 -12.20
CA HIS A 115 20.94 -15.42 -11.50
C HIS A 115 22.18 -15.62 -12.36
N ILE A 116 22.98 -14.56 -12.47
CA ILE A 116 24.33 -14.60 -13.04
C ILE A 116 25.28 -14.01 -11.99
N PRO A 117 26.07 -14.85 -11.27
CA PRO A 117 27.02 -14.37 -10.29
C PRO A 117 28.16 -13.61 -10.95
N ILE A 118 28.43 -12.39 -10.53
CA ILE A 118 29.48 -11.53 -11.11
C ILE A 118 30.63 -11.36 -10.14
N VAL A 119 30.33 -11.11 -8.86
CA VAL A 119 31.30 -11.13 -7.76
C VAL A 119 30.78 -12.10 -6.71
N THR A 120 31.53 -13.15 -6.41
CA THR A 120 31.15 -14.18 -5.44
C THR A 120 32.37 -15.05 -5.09
N THR A 121 32.32 -15.72 -3.93
CA THR A 121 33.31 -16.72 -3.48
C THR A 121 32.59 -18.00 -3.05
N PRO A 122 33.29 -19.15 -2.95
CA PRO A 122 32.71 -20.39 -2.43
C PRO A 122 32.05 -20.29 -1.05
N ASP A 123 32.35 -19.25 -0.27
CA ASP A 123 31.74 -18.98 1.05
C ASP A 123 30.33 -18.36 0.94
N VAL A 124 29.92 -17.96 -0.26
CA VAL A 124 28.54 -17.56 -0.55
C VAL A 124 27.71 -18.80 -0.85
N LYS A 125 26.71 -19.06 0.00
CA LYS A 125 25.84 -20.24 -0.08
C LYS A 125 24.38 -19.85 -0.31
N PHE A 126 23.78 -20.45 -1.33
CA PHE A 126 22.35 -20.38 -1.60
C PHE A 126 21.71 -21.67 -1.10
N PHE A 127 20.64 -21.54 -0.32
CA PHE A 127 19.89 -22.65 0.26
C PHE A 127 18.49 -22.65 -0.35
N CYS A 128 17.99 -23.81 -0.75
CA CYS A 128 16.63 -24.01 -1.24
C CYS A 128 16.19 -25.42 -0.82
N ASP A 129 15.20 -25.49 0.08
CA ASP A 129 14.88 -26.68 0.87
C ASP A 129 16.15 -27.29 1.51
N ASP A 130 16.44 -28.55 1.22
CA ASP A 130 17.57 -29.33 1.73
C ASP A 130 18.85 -29.17 0.90
N GLN A 131 18.80 -28.45 -0.22
CA GLN A 131 19.94 -28.25 -1.10
C GLN A 131 20.69 -26.96 -0.80
N VAL A 132 22.02 -27.04 -0.92
CA VAL A 132 22.94 -25.90 -0.76
C VAL A 132 23.90 -25.87 -1.93
N VAL A 133 23.96 -24.73 -2.63
CA VAL A 133 24.88 -24.54 -3.75
C VAL A 133 25.69 -23.26 -3.59
N HIS A 134 26.90 -23.29 -4.15
CA HIS A 134 27.63 -22.09 -4.52
C HIS A 134 27.41 -21.86 -6.02
N MET A 135 26.84 -20.71 -6.38
CA MET A 135 26.73 -20.30 -7.78
C MET A 135 28.04 -19.60 -8.17
N GLY A 136 28.81 -20.19 -9.08
CA GLY A 136 30.14 -19.70 -9.47
C GLY A 136 30.11 -18.48 -10.38
N GLN A 137 31.22 -17.73 -10.41
CA GLN A 137 31.36 -16.53 -11.25
C GLN A 137 31.09 -16.84 -12.73
N GLY A 138 30.26 -16.00 -13.35
CA GLY A 138 29.92 -16.03 -14.77
C GLY A 138 28.92 -17.11 -15.14
N GLU A 139 28.59 -18.02 -14.23
CA GLU A 139 27.59 -19.07 -14.46
C GLU A 139 26.18 -18.47 -14.56
N SER A 140 25.24 -19.27 -15.06
CA SER A 140 23.83 -18.90 -15.11
C SER A 140 22.98 -19.95 -14.39
N TRP A 141 22.06 -19.47 -13.55
CA TRP A 141 21.30 -20.31 -12.65
C TRP A 141 19.85 -19.85 -12.57
N ILE A 142 18.93 -20.79 -12.46
CA ILE A 142 17.58 -20.54 -11.97
C ILE A 142 17.35 -21.41 -10.73
N PHE A 143 16.43 -21.00 -9.87
CA PHE A 143 16.04 -21.80 -8.71
C PHE A 143 14.57 -21.62 -8.40
N ASP A 144 14.01 -22.59 -7.69
CA ASP A 144 12.61 -22.62 -7.32
C ASP A 144 12.35 -21.67 -6.14
N ASN A 145 11.92 -20.45 -6.43
CA ASN A 145 11.63 -19.45 -5.41
C ASN A 145 10.28 -19.67 -4.68
N TRP A 146 9.50 -20.69 -5.06
CA TRP A 146 8.32 -21.13 -4.31
C TRP A 146 8.68 -22.02 -3.11
N ARG A 147 9.86 -22.62 -3.11
CA ARG A 147 10.42 -23.34 -1.96
C ARG A 147 11.00 -22.38 -0.94
N VAL A 148 11.22 -22.86 0.29
CA VAL A 148 11.86 -22.06 1.33
C VAL A 148 13.33 -21.90 0.97
N HIS A 149 13.81 -20.65 0.92
CA HIS A 149 15.18 -20.36 0.52
C HIS A 149 15.80 -19.21 1.31
N LYS A 150 17.13 -19.25 1.43
CA LYS A 150 17.95 -18.21 2.07
C LYS A 150 19.30 -18.08 1.37
N VAL A 151 20.02 -16.99 1.66
CA VAL A 151 21.38 -16.79 1.13
C VAL A 151 22.30 -16.26 2.20
N GLU A 152 23.46 -16.88 2.36
CA GLU A 152 24.49 -16.45 3.31
C GLU A 152 25.73 -16.00 2.54
N ASN A 153 26.24 -14.81 2.86
CA ASN A 153 27.56 -14.36 2.42
C ASN A 153 28.53 -14.42 3.60
N ASN A 154 29.18 -15.58 3.79
CA ASN A 154 30.18 -15.77 4.85
C ASN A 154 31.59 -15.33 4.43
N SER A 155 31.72 -14.65 3.28
CA SER A 155 33.00 -14.12 2.80
C SER A 155 33.32 -12.75 3.41
N ASN A 156 34.54 -12.29 3.17
CA ASN A 156 35.00 -10.94 3.50
C ASN A 156 34.77 -9.92 2.36
N ILE A 157 34.11 -10.30 1.27
CA ILE A 157 33.82 -9.41 0.13
C ILE A 157 32.32 -9.23 -0.09
N GLU A 158 31.97 -8.19 -0.84
CA GLU A 158 30.60 -8.02 -1.34
C GLU A 158 30.31 -9.05 -2.42
N ARG A 159 29.14 -9.70 -2.35
CA ARG A 159 28.62 -10.52 -3.44
C ARG A 159 27.77 -9.66 -4.36
N ILE A 160 27.90 -9.80 -5.67
CA ILE A 160 27.05 -9.13 -6.68
C ILE A 160 26.57 -10.16 -7.71
N HIS A 161 25.25 -10.32 -7.86
CA HIS A 161 24.64 -11.10 -8.93
C HIS A 161 23.80 -10.19 -9.82
N LEU A 162 23.85 -10.38 -11.14
CA LEU A 162 22.77 -9.94 -12.02
C LEU A 162 21.58 -10.88 -11.82
N VAL A 163 20.40 -10.29 -11.61
CA VAL A 163 19.15 -11.00 -11.42
C VAL A 163 18.13 -10.49 -12.42
N ALA A 164 17.41 -11.38 -13.10
CA ALA A 164 16.38 -11.02 -14.07
C ALA A 164 15.21 -12.01 -14.06
N ASP A 165 13.99 -11.50 -14.02
CA ASP A 165 12.77 -12.31 -13.99
C ASP A 165 12.19 -12.46 -15.41
N THR A 166 11.77 -13.66 -15.80
CA THR A 166 11.17 -13.92 -17.12
C THR A 166 10.12 -15.04 -17.04
N THR A 167 9.13 -15.03 -17.93
CA THR A 167 8.23 -16.17 -18.18
C THR A 167 8.92 -17.29 -18.98
N GLY A 168 10.04 -16.98 -19.63
CA GLY A 168 10.70 -17.87 -20.59
C GLY A 168 9.92 -18.00 -21.90
N ASN A 169 10.46 -18.84 -22.79
CA ASN A 169 9.83 -19.35 -24.01
C ASN A 169 10.15 -20.85 -24.13
N SER A 170 9.67 -21.54 -25.17
CA SER A 170 9.93 -22.97 -25.34
C SER A 170 11.42 -23.31 -25.29
N ARG A 171 12.26 -22.60 -26.04
CA ARG A 171 13.72 -22.81 -26.06
C ARG A 171 14.35 -22.68 -24.67
N PHE A 172 13.92 -21.69 -23.88
CA PHE A 172 14.41 -21.49 -22.53
C PHE A 172 14.04 -22.68 -21.63
N TRP A 173 12.80 -23.15 -21.72
CA TRP A 173 12.31 -24.25 -20.89
C TRP A 173 12.85 -25.63 -21.31
N ASP A 174 13.04 -25.87 -22.61
CA ASP A 174 13.71 -27.07 -23.12
C ASP A 174 15.15 -27.15 -22.57
N MET A 175 15.86 -26.01 -22.59
CA MET A 175 17.21 -25.90 -22.02
C MET A 175 17.20 -26.12 -20.50
N ALA A 176 16.25 -25.52 -19.77
CA ALA A 176 16.16 -25.68 -18.32
C ALA A 176 15.86 -27.13 -17.93
N HIS A 177 14.96 -27.80 -18.65
CA HIS A 177 14.65 -29.22 -18.42
C HIS A 177 15.85 -30.13 -18.74
N ALA A 178 16.55 -29.89 -19.85
CA ALA A 178 17.77 -30.62 -20.20
C ALA A 178 18.86 -30.41 -19.14
N ALA A 179 19.00 -29.19 -18.62
CA ALA A 179 19.94 -28.87 -17.55
C ALA A 179 19.57 -29.47 -16.17
N ALA A 180 18.28 -29.71 -15.92
CA ALA A 180 17.81 -30.32 -14.68
C ALA A 180 17.98 -31.85 -14.67
N THR A 181 17.89 -32.49 -15.85
CA THR A 181 17.89 -33.95 -15.99
C THR A 181 19.22 -34.52 -16.47
N SER A 182 20.09 -33.70 -17.06
CA SER A 182 21.36 -34.11 -17.65
C SER A 182 22.45 -33.07 -17.40
N GLN A 183 23.71 -33.53 -17.42
CA GLN A 183 24.85 -32.61 -17.40
C GLN A 183 25.07 -32.04 -18.81
N LEU A 184 24.92 -30.72 -18.93
CA LEU A 184 25.20 -30.01 -20.18
C LEU A 184 26.62 -29.46 -20.20
N ASP A 185 27.24 -29.47 -21.38
CA ASP A 185 28.55 -28.85 -21.58
C ASP A 185 28.46 -27.32 -21.43
N PRO A 186 29.38 -26.70 -20.67
CA PRO A 186 29.40 -25.25 -20.53
C PRO A 186 29.66 -24.54 -21.87
N MET A 187 28.88 -23.49 -22.14
CA MET A 187 28.97 -22.66 -23.32
C MET A 187 29.37 -21.24 -22.94
N THR A 188 30.56 -20.81 -23.34
CA THR A 188 31.03 -19.44 -23.12
C THR A 188 30.38 -18.47 -24.10
N VAL A 189 29.83 -17.38 -23.56
CA VAL A 189 29.20 -16.28 -24.30
C VAL A 189 30.08 -15.03 -24.15
N PRO A 190 30.94 -14.73 -25.13
CA PRO A 190 31.88 -13.62 -25.02
C PRO A 190 31.17 -12.27 -25.19
N TYR A 191 31.73 -11.23 -24.57
CA TYR A 191 31.39 -9.85 -24.90
C TYR A 191 31.81 -9.54 -26.34
N ARG A 192 30.95 -8.84 -27.09
CA ARG A 192 31.23 -8.39 -28.46
C ARG A 192 31.31 -6.86 -28.49
N PRO A 193 32.51 -6.25 -28.47
CA PRO A 193 32.65 -4.80 -28.50
C PRO A 193 31.94 -4.17 -29.70
N GLY A 194 31.29 -3.02 -29.48
CA GLY A 194 30.59 -2.25 -30.52
C GLY A 194 29.22 -2.80 -30.93
N ILE A 195 28.82 -4.00 -30.47
CA ILE A 195 27.49 -4.55 -30.75
C ILE A 195 26.47 -3.98 -29.77
N ARG A 196 25.47 -3.26 -30.30
CA ARG A 196 24.26 -2.89 -29.56
C ARG A 196 23.28 -4.04 -29.58
N ALA A 197 23.09 -4.68 -28.43
CA ALA A 197 22.12 -5.74 -28.27
C ALA A 197 20.69 -5.19 -28.20
N THR A 198 19.73 -5.95 -28.69
CA THR A 198 18.30 -5.69 -28.51
C THR A 198 17.70 -6.84 -27.72
N PHE A 199 16.82 -6.51 -26.77
CA PHE A 199 16.08 -7.48 -25.96
C PHE A 199 14.67 -6.95 -25.73
N ALA A 200 13.74 -7.87 -25.45
CA ALA A 200 12.34 -7.53 -25.21
C ALA A 200 12.08 -7.35 -23.71
N THR A 201 11.13 -6.49 -23.38
CA THR A 201 10.62 -6.30 -22.01
C THR A 201 9.11 -6.47 -21.97
N GLU A 202 8.59 -6.94 -20.84
CA GLU A 202 7.15 -7.18 -20.68
C GLU A 202 6.34 -5.88 -20.79
N GLN A 203 5.42 -5.82 -21.73
CA GLN A 203 4.51 -4.67 -21.88
C GLN A 203 3.18 -4.87 -21.15
N HIS A 204 2.79 -6.13 -20.93
CA HIS A 204 1.55 -6.51 -20.27
C HIS A 204 1.84 -7.66 -19.30
N ASN A 205 1.82 -7.37 -18.00
CA ASN A 205 2.11 -8.34 -16.93
C ASN A 205 1.07 -8.34 -15.81
N VAL A 206 0.01 -7.56 -15.97
CA VAL A 206 -1.09 -7.44 -15.02
C VAL A 206 -2.38 -7.20 -15.81
N TYR A 207 -3.48 -7.81 -15.35
CA TYR A 207 -4.79 -7.65 -15.97
C TYR A 207 -5.55 -6.49 -15.35
N ARG A 208 -6.39 -5.79 -16.13
CA ARG A 208 -7.37 -4.86 -15.55
C ARG A 208 -8.33 -5.57 -14.61
N VAL A 209 -8.87 -6.70 -15.06
CA VAL A 209 -9.55 -7.70 -14.22
C VAL A 209 -9.00 -9.05 -14.66
N MET A 210 -8.57 -9.89 -13.72
CA MET A 210 -8.10 -11.23 -14.06
C MET A 210 -9.23 -12.04 -14.74
N PRO A 211 -8.99 -12.62 -15.92
CA PRO A 211 -9.97 -13.48 -16.56
C PRO A 211 -10.22 -14.74 -15.73
N PRO A 212 -11.38 -15.41 -15.88
CA PRO A 212 -11.70 -16.62 -15.13
C PRO A 212 -10.67 -17.74 -15.27
N SER A 213 -9.96 -17.81 -16.39
CA SER A 213 -8.87 -18.76 -16.60
C SER A 213 -7.69 -18.53 -15.65
N GLU A 214 -7.30 -17.27 -15.46
CA GLU A 214 -6.20 -16.87 -14.57
C GLU A 214 -6.56 -17.15 -13.10
N ILE A 215 -7.79 -16.77 -12.70
CA ILE A 215 -8.31 -17.07 -11.37
C ILE A 215 -8.39 -18.58 -11.13
N ASP A 216 -8.85 -19.34 -12.12
CA ASP A 216 -8.89 -20.80 -12.04
C ASP A 216 -7.50 -21.40 -11.84
N ASP A 217 -6.51 -20.96 -12.59
CA ASP A 217 -5.13 -21.49 -12.51
C ASP A 217 -4.52 -21.23 -11.13
N LEU A 218 -4.53 -19.96 -10.69
CA LEU A 218 -3.98 -19.54 -9.40
C LEU A 218 -4.62 -20.24 -8.21
N LEU A 219 -5.94 -20.44 -8.24
CA LEU A 219 -6.68 -21.02 -7.13
C LEU A 219 -6.72 -22.55 -7.16
N LYS A 220 -6.75 -23.19 -8.33
CA LYS A 220 -6.62 -24.66 -8.42
C LYS A 220 -5.24 -25.10 -7.94
N ASP A 221 -4.19 -24.41 -8.36
CA ASP A 221 -2.83 -24.65 -7.85
C ASP A 221 -2.80 -24.51 -6.32
N LEU A 222 -3.40 -23.44 -5.78
CA LEU A 222 -3.38 -23.23 -4.34
C LEU A 222 -4.19 -24.27 -3.57
N VAL A 223 -5.35 -24.70 -4.08
CA VAL A 223 -6.14 -25.80 -3.49
C VAL A 223 -5.29 -27.07 -3.40
N ALA A 224 -4.62 -27.45 -4.50
CA ALA A 224 -3.77 -28.64 -4.53
C ALA A 224 -2.60 -28.56 -3.52
N GLU A 225 -2.11 -27.36 -3.25
CA GLU A 225 -1.04 -27.09 -2.28
C GLU A 225 -1.53 -26.92 -0.84
N THR A 226 -2.83 -26.88 -0.57
CA THR A 226 -3.33 -26.57 0.77
C THR A 226 -3.38 -27.82 1.65
N ALA A 227 -2.94 -27.67 2.91
CA ALA A 227 -3.10 -28.66 3.97
C ALA A 227 -3.62 -27.97 5.24
N SER A 228 -4.42 -28.71 6.02
CA SER A 228 -4.83 -28.29 7.36
C SER A 228 -3.85 -28.84 8.39
N MET A 229 -3.46 -28.02 9.37
CA MET A 229 -2.69 -28.44 10.54
C MET A 229 -3.53 -29.19 11.58
N LYS A 230 -4.87 -29.14 11.48
CA LYS A 230 -5.77 -29.91 12.35
C LYS A 230 -5.70 -31.41 12.02
N PRO A 231 -5.70 -32.29 13.04
CA PRO A 231 -5.64 -33.73 12.83
C PRO A 231 -6.99 -34.32 12.37
N GLY A 232 -6.92 -35.49 11.73
CA GLY A 232 -8.08 -36.36 11.51
C GLY A 232 -9.23 -35.72 10.72
N ASP A 233 -10.47 -35.98 11.17
CA ASP A 233 -11.68 -35.48 10.52
C ASP A 233 -11.82 -33.95 10.56
N ALA A 234 -11.36 -33.31 11.65
CA ALA A 234 -11.44 -31.85 11.78
C ALA A 234 -10.66 -31.13 10.67
N GLY A 235 -9.48 -31.66 10.31
CA GLY A 235 -8.69 -31.12 9.20
C GLY A 235 -9.31 -31.39 7.83
N ARG A 236 -9.90 -32.58 7.63
CA ARG A 236 -10.64 -32.89 6.39
C ARG A 236 -11.85 -31.98 6.20
N GLU A 237 -12.59 -31.71 7.27
CA GLU A 237 -13.75 -30.82 7.23
C GLU A 237 -13.33 -29.37 6.89
N GLU A 238 -12.27 -28.87 7.54
CA GLU A 238 -11.73 -27.54 7.27
C GLU A 238 -11.28 -27.38 5.82
N LEU A 239 -10.53 -28.34 5.30
CA LEU A 239 -10.11 -28.35 3.90
C LEU A 239 -11.31 -28.38 2.95
N GLY A 240 -12.32 -29.21 3.24
CA GLY A 240 -13.55 -29.26 2.46
C GLY A 240 -14.34 -27.94 2.47
N ARG A 241 -14.35 -27.20 3.59
CA ARG A 241 -14.96 -25.85 3.66
C ARG A 241 -14.17 -24.85 2.82
N TYR A 242 -12.84 -24.90 2.87
CA TYR A 242 -11.97 -24.07 2.06
C TYR A 242 -12.16 -24.31 0.56
N GLU A 243 -12.16 -25.58 0.13
CA GLU A 243 -12.37 -25.98 -1.27
C GLU A 243 -13.72 -25.49 -1.80
N ARG A 244 -14.80 -25.66 -1.03
CA ARG A 244 -16.13 -25.14 -1.38
C ARG A 244 -16.15 -23.62 -1.49
N THR A 245 -15.44 -22.92 -0.60
CA THR A 245 -15.33 -21.45 -0.62
C THR A 245 -14.66 -20.97 -1.90
N LEU A 246 -13.51 -21.56 -2.26
CA LEU A 246 -12.80 -21.20 -3.49
C LEU A 246 -13.56 -21.60 -4.75
N TYR A 247 -14.22 -22.76 -4.74
CA TYR A 247 -15.07 -23.18 -5.85
C TYR A 247 -16.20 -22.17 -6.09
N GLY A 248 -16.94 -21.79 -5.03
CA GLY A 248 -18.01 -20.79 -5.12
C GLY A 248 -17.50 -19.46 -5.66
N PHE A 249 -16.39 -18.94 -5.10
CA PHE A 249 -15.77 -17.71 -5.59
C PHE A 249 -15.43 -17.77 -7.08
N ARG A 250 -14.85 -18.88 -7.55
CA ARG A 250 -14.50 -19.07 -8.97
C ARG A 250 -15.74 -19.04 -9.88
N GLN A 251 -16.85 -19.63 -9.45
CA GLN A 251 -18.11 -19.57 -10.21
C GLN A 251 -18.70 -18.15 -10.23
N ASP A 252 -18.71 -17.47 -9.09
CA ASP A 252 -19.18 -16.09 -8.99
C ASP A 252 -18.34 -15.16 -9.86
N TRP A 253 -17.01 -15.31 -9.83
CA TRP A 253 -16.10 -14.52 -10.67
C TRP A 253 -16.36 -14.72 -12.16
N ARG A 254 -16.63 -15.97 -12.58
CA ARG A 254 -16.98 -16.31 -13.97
C ARG A 254 -18.32 -15.69 -14.38
N GLN A 255 -19.29 -15.68 -13.47
CA GLN A 255 -20.56 -15.00 -13.71
C GLN A 255 -20.36 -13.48 -13.89
N LEU A 256 -19.59 -12.85 -13.00
CA LEU A 256 -19.22 -11.43 -13.13
C LEU A 256 -18.50 -11.16 -14.45
N TRP A 257 -17.57 -12.02 -14.86
CA TRP A 257 -16.88 -11.92 -16.16
C TRP A 257 -17.81 -12.02 -17.35
N SER A 258 -18.78 -12.93 -17.31
CA SER A 258 -19.77 -13.06 -18.37
C SER A 258 -20.66 -11.82 -18.49
N LEU A 259 -20.84 -11.08 -17.39
CA LEU A 259 -21.69 -9.88 -17.34
C LEU A 259 -20.92 -8.59 -17.67
N PHE A 260 -19.66 -8.50 -17.26
CA PHE A 260 -18.91 -7.24 -17.28
C PHE A 260 -17.57 -7.29 -18.01
N ALA A 261 -17.01 -8.47 -18.30
CA ALA A 261 -15.62 -8.63 -18.71
C ALA A 261 -14.67 -7.79 -17.83
N ASP A 262 -13.75 -7.04 -18.40
CA ASP A 262 -12.85 -6.12 -17.69
C ASP A 262 -13.37 -4.66 -17.66
N SER A 263 -14.65 -4.43 -17.92
CA SER A 263 -15.23 -3.08 -17.98
C SER A 263 -15.29 -2.39 -16.62
N ASP A 264 -15.31 -1.05 -16.63
CA ASP A 264 -15.46 -0.21 -15.44
C ASP A 264 -16.69 -0.53 -14.61
N ARG A 265 -17.79 -0.89 -15.27
CA ARG A 265 -19.05 -1.26 -14.62
C ARG A 265 -18.90 -2.50 -13.72
N GLY A 266 -17.98 -3.41 -14.06
CA GLY A 266 -17.72 -4.62 -13.28
C GLY A 266 -16.84 -4.41 -12.05
N ILE A 267 -15.98 -3.40 -12.05
CA ILE A 267 -14.93 -3.20 -11.04
C ILE A 267 -15.46 -3.24 -9.60
N PRO A 268 -16.55 -2.53 -9.22
CA PRO A 268 -17.08 -2.59 -7.86
C PRO A 268 -17.55 -4.00 -7.47
N HIS A 269 -18.13 -4.75 -8.41
CA HIS A 269 -18.63 -6.09 -8.18
C HIS A 269 -17.48 -7.08 -7.94
N TYR A 270 -16.42 -7.01 -8.74
CA TYR A 270 -15.22 -7.82 -8.53
C TYR A 270 -14.54 -7.52 -7.18
N ARG A 271 -14.36 -6.24 -6.85
CA ARG A 271 -13.75 -5.83 -5.57
C ARG A 271 -14.55 -6.35 -4.38
N LYS A 272 -15.88 -6.16 -4.39
CA LYS A 272 -16.76 -6.68 -3.35
C LYS A 272 -16.64 -8.19 -3.21
N ARG A 273 -16.61 -8.92 -4.34
CA ARG A 273 -16.52 -10.39 -4.30
C ARG A 273 -15.17 -10.87 -3.77
N LEU A 274 -14.08 -10.19 -4.14
CA LEU A 274 -12.73 -10.47 -3.64
C LEU A 274 -12.61 -10.20 -2.14
N GLU A 275 -13.17 -9.09 -1.65
CA GLU A 275 -13.22 -8.78 -0.23
C GLU A 275 -13.97 -9.85 0.56
N GLN A 276 -15.14 -10.28 0.07
CA GLN A 276 -15.91 -11.37 0.66
C GLN A 276 -15.11 -12.68 0.71
N LEU A 277 -14.35 -13.01 -0.35
CA LEU A 277 -13.48 -14.18 -0.34
C LEU A 277 -12.44 -14.08 0.77
N LEU A 278 -11.74 -12.93 0.89
CA LEU A 278 -10.69 -12.77 1.90
C LEU A 278 -11.26 -12.89 3.32
N GLN A 279 -12.45 -12.34 3.58
CA GLN A 279 -13.17 -12.51 4.85
C GLN A 279 -13.57 -13.97 5.10
N GLN A 280 -14.09 -14.66 4.08
CA GLN A 280 -14.47 -16.07 4.18
C GLN A 280 -13.27 -16.97 4.50
N VAL A 281 -12.12 -16.74 3.85
CA VAL A 281 -10.89 -17.49 4.12
C VAL A 281 -10.34 -17.15 5.51
N GLN A 282 -10.36 -15.88 5.91
CA GLN A 282 -9.94 -15.47 7.25
C GLN A 282 -10.77 -16.15 8.34
N ALA A 283 -12.07 -16.31 8.13
CA ALA A 283 -12.97 -16.97 9.08
C ALA A 283 -12.70 -18.48 9.24
N LEU A 284 -11.98 -19.12 8.30
CA LEU A 284 -11.56 -20.52 8.44
C LEU A 284 -10.39 -20.69 9.44
N GLY A 285 -9.70 -19.59 9.79
CA GLY A 285 -8.58 -19.59 10.74
C GLY A 285 -7.21 -19.77 10.09
N ASP A 286 -6.18 -19.86 10.93
CA ASP A 286 -4.77 -19.86 10.52
C ASP A 286 -4.16 -21.26 10.34
N ASP A 287 -4.95 -22.32 10.51
CA ASP A 287 -4.51 -23.72 10.43
C ASP A 287 -4.31 -24.20 8.98
N LEU A 288 -4.85 -23.48 7.99
CA LEU A 288 -4.63 -23.75 6.58
C LEU A 288 -3.26 -23.22 6.14
N ARG A 289 -2.37 -24.12 5.70
CA ARG A 289 -1.01 -23.81 5.24
C ARG A 289 -0.73 -24.41 3.87
N VAL A 290 0.21 -23.79 3.16
CA VAL A 290 0.82 -24.39 1.97
C VAL A 290 1.68 -25.58 2.40
N ARG A 291 1.48 -26.74 1.77
CA ARG A 291 2.20 -27.99 2.07
C ARG A 291 3.70 -27.88 1.86
N SER A 292 4.11 -27.24 0.77
CA SER A 292 5.50 -27.17 0.33
C SER A 292 6.37 -26.14 1.05
N ASN A 293 5.78 -25.09 1.63
CA ASN A 293 6.56 -24.00 2.25
C ASN A 293 5.97 -23.47 3.56
N GLY A 294 4.88 -24.05 4.05
CA GLY A 294 4.26 -23.69 5.34
C GLY A 294 3.62 -22.30 5.39
N MET A 295 3.49 -21.57 4.28
CA MET A 295 2.91 -20.23 4.30
C MET A 295 1.41 -20.26 4.65
N PRO A 296 0.90 -19.33 5.47
CA PRO A 296 -0.54 -19.21 5.73
C PRO A 296 -1.31 -18.95 4.43
N ILE A 297 -2.39 -19.72 4.19
CA ILE A 297 -3.15 -19.63 2.93
C ILE A 297 -3.74 -18.24 2.70
N LEU A 298 -4.24 -17.59 3.75
CA LEU A 298 -4.76 -16.21 3.66
C LEU A 298 -3.71 -15.24 3.09
N ARG A 299 -2.45 -15.38 3.52
CA ARG A 299 -1.33 -14.55 3.06
C ARG A 299 -1.05 -14.80 1.57
N VAL A 300 -1.07 -16.07 1.14
CA VAL A 300 -0.83 -16.44 -0.26
C VAL A 300 -1.96 -15.96 -1.18
N ILE A 301 -3.23 -16.14 -0.78
CA ILE A 301 -4.38 -15.62 -1.54
C ILE A 301 -4.29 -14.11 -1.69
N GLY A 302 -3.95 -13.39 -0.62
CA GLY A 302 -3.76 -11.93 -0.66
C GLY A 302 -2.67 -11.49 -1.65
N GLN A 303 -1.56 -12.22 -1.70
CA GLN A 303 -0.41 -11.92 -2.56
C GLN A 303 -0.56 -12.41 -4.01
N ARG A 304 -1.44 -13.39 -4.28
CA ARG A 304 -1.75 -13.88 -5.63
C ARG A 304 -2.90 -13.11 -6.28
N ILE A 305 -4.06 -13.07 -5.63
CA ILE A 305 -5.28 -12.48 -6.21
C ILE A 305 -5.81 -11.27 -5.45
N GLY A 306 -5.62 -11.20 -4.13
CA GLY A 306 -6.11 -10.07 -3.31
C GLY A 306 -5.56 -8.72 -3.77
N THR A 307 -4.28 -8.69 -4.14
CA THR A 307 -3.58 -7.49 -4.60
C THR A 307 -3.75 -7.24 -6.10
N TYR A 308 -3.86 -8.29 -6.92
CA TYR A 308 -3.68 -8.21 -8.37
C TYR A 308 -4.89 -8.65 -9.22
N ALA A 309 -5.99 -9.11 -8.63
CA ALA A 309 -7.13 -9.58 -9.43
C ALA A 309 -7.92 -8.44 -10.09
N VAL A 310 -7.83 -7.22 -9.56
CA VAL A 310 -8.58 -6.04 -10.04
C VAL A 310 -7.68 -4.80 -10.03
N ASN A 311 -7.25 -4.35 -11.20
CA ASN A 311 -6.34 -3.22 -11.40
C ASN A 311 -6.96 -2.20 -12.38
N PRO A 312 -7.88 -1.33 -11.93
CA PRO A 312 -8.60 -0.42 -12.84
C PRO A 312 -7.72 0.57 -13.59
N GLN A 313 -6.51 0.81 -13.09
CA GLN A 313 -5.51 1.68 -13.72
C GLN A 313 -4.97 1.09 -15.04
N VAL A 314 -5.10 -0.21 -15.24
CA VAL A 314 -4.68 -0.89 -16.48
C VAL A 314 -5.74 -0.64 -17.54
N ALA A 315 -5.36 -0.16 -18.73
CA ALA A 315 -6.30 0.09 -19.83
C ALA A 315 -7.09 -1.19 -20.18
N GLY A 316 -8.42 -1.07 -20.33
CA GLY A 316 -9.30 -2.20 -20.60
C GLY A 316 -9.18 -2.68 -22.05
N GLY A 317 -9.16 -3.99 -22.23
CA GLY A 317 -9.12 -4.65 -23.53
C GLY A 317 -10.53 -4.89 -24.07
N GLY A 318 -11.28 -3.82 -24.34
CA GLY A 318 -12.58 -3.95 -25.01
C GLY A 318 -12.41 -4.66 -26.36
N ALA A 319 -13.34 -5.57 -26.70
CA ALA A 319 -13.32 -6.34 -27.95
C ALA A 319 -13.13 -5.44 -29.19
N PRO A 320 -12.35 -5.89 -30.20
CA PRO A 320 -11.90 -5.02 -31.29
C PRO A 320 -13.05 -4.70 -32.27
N GLY A 321 -13.56 -3.48 -32.17
CA GLY A 321 -14.48 -2.88 -33.12
C GLY A 321 -14.08 -1.44 -33.40
N GLY A 322 -12.96 -1.25 -34.09
CA GLY A 322 -12.49 0.08 -34.50
C GLY A 322 -11.18 -0.01 -35.29
N ALA A 323 -11.23 0.43 -36.55
CA ALA A 323 -10.12 0.42 -37.50
C ALA A 323 -8.85 1.11 -36.97
N PRO A 324 -7.66 0.76 -37.49
CA PRO A 324 -6.39 1.23 -36.94
C PRO A 324 -6.21 2.73 -37.21
N ALA A 325 -6.10 3.52 -36.14
CA ALA A 325 -5.60 4.88 -36.22
C ALA A 325 -4.08 4.84 -36.43
N THR A 326 -3.66 5.43 -37.53
CA THR A 326 -2.28 5.59 -37.98
C THR A 326 -1.40 6.29 -36.94
N GLY A 327 -0.14 5.87 -36.89
CA GLY A 327 0.82 6.25 -35.88
C GLY A 327 1.03 7.75 -35.69
N GLN A 328 0.99 8.16 -34.43
CA GLN A 328 1.73 9.31 -33.91
C GLN A 328 2.38 8.87 -32.61
N ALA A 329 3.65 9.22 -32.44
CA ALA A 329 4.45 8.92 -31.26
C ALA A 329 3.71 9.38 -30.00
N ALA A 330 3.33 8.44 -29.13
CA ALA A 330 2.65 8.74 -27.89
C ALA A 330 3.59 9.53 -26.96
N ALA A 331 3.24 10.78 -26.71
CA ALA A 331 3.85 11.59 -25.67
C ALA A 331 3.72 10.87 -24.31
N ARG A 332 4.74 11.00 -23.46
CA ARG A 332 4.78 10.52 -22.06
C ARG A 332 3.42 10.74 -21.38
N PRO A 333 2.84 9.75 -20.66
CA PRO A 333 1.62 10.00 -19.90
C PRO A 333 1.92 11.03 -18.81
N VAL A 334 1.39 12.23 -18.99
CA VAL A 334 1.36 13.27 -17.95
C VAL A 334 0.26 12.84 -16.98
N VAL A 335 0.61 12.58 -15.72
CA VAL A 335 -0.38 12.36 -14.65
C VAL A 335 -1.19 13.65 -14.53
N ARG A 336 -2.42 13.65 -15.06
CA ARG A 336 -3.35 14.78 -14.92
C ARG A 336 -4.02 14.65 -13.56
N THR A 337 -3.61 15.49 -12.62
CA THR A 337 -4.35 15.73 -11.37
C THR A 337 -5.27 16.92 -11.58
N PRO A 338 -6.50 16.93 -11.06
CA PRO A 338 -7.31 18.13 -11.07
C PRO A 338 -6.61 19.22 -10.27
N ASP A 339 -6.95 20.45 -10.57
CA ASP A 339 -6.64 21.57 -9.70
C ASP A 339 -7.46 21.44 -8.41
N PHE A 340 -6.81 21.64 -7.28
CA PHE A 340 -7.46 21.56 -5.97
C PHE A 340 -7.67 22.98 -5.47
N ASP A 341 -8.78 23.61 -5.86
CA ASP A 341 -9.11 24.97 -5.44
C ASP A 341 -9.45 24.96 -3.95
N ARG A 342 -8.61 25.58 -3.10
CA ARG A 342 -8.77 25.77 -1.64
C ARG A 342 -9.50 24.62 -0.92
N PRO A 343 -8.89 23.43 -0.80
CA PRO A 343 -9.48 22.29 -0.10
C PRO A 343 -10.00 22.63 1.30
N LEU A 344 -11.19 22.17 1.64
CA LEU A 344 -11.79 22.28 2.97
C LEU A 344 -11.48 21.03 3.81
N ILE A 345 -10.65 21.16 4.83
CA ILE A 345 -10.21 20.04 5.67
C ILE A 345 -10.79 20.20 7.07
N ILE A 346 -11.58 19.23 7.52
CA ILE A 346 -12.14 19.21 8.86
C ILE A 346 -11.15 18.53 9.81
N VAL A 347 -10.70 19.25 10.83
CA VAL A 347 -9.80 18.76 11.88
C VAL A 347 -10.51 18.79 13.23
N ALA A 348 -10.35 17.72 14.00
CA ALA A 348 -10.98 17.57 15.32
C ALA A 348 -10.28 16.48 16.12
N ALA A 349 -10.37 16.55 17.44
CA ALA A 349 -10.06 15.39 18.26
C ALA A 349 -10.95 14.17 17.86
N PRO A 350 -10.48 12.93 18.07
CA PRO A 350 -11.33 11.77 17.84
C PRO A 350 -12.60 11.89 18.68
N ARG A 351 -13.73 11.44 18.12
CA ARG A 351 -15.03 11.40 18.82
C ARG A 351 -15.62 12.78 19.16
N SER A 352 -15.16 13.87 18.55
CA SER A 352 -15.76 15.21 18.69
C SER A 352 -16.98 15.48 17.79
N GLY A 353 -17.42 14.51 16.98
CA GLY A 353 -18.56 14.66 16.07
C GLY A 353 -18.20 15.07 14.63
N SER A 354 -16.92 15.04 14.26
CA SER A 354 -16.45 15.47 12.92
C SER A 354 -17.02 14.64 11.77
N THR A 355 -17.44 13.39 12.00
CA THR A 355 -18.12 12.58 10.96
C THR A 355 -19.51 13.13 10.66
N ALA A 356 -20.27 13.54 11.68
CA ALA A 356 -21.59 14.14 11.48
C ALA A 356 -21.47 15.48 10.75
N LEU A 357 -20.47 16.30 11.11
CA LEU A 357 -20.19 17.56 10.41
C LEU A 357 -19.80 17.31 8.94
N PHE A 358 -18.87 16.38 8.69
CA PHE A 358 -18.48 15.99 7.33
C PHE A 358 -19.68 15.52 6.50
N GLU A 359 -20.50 14.62 7.02
CA GLU A 359 -21.68 14.08 6.31
C GLU A 359 -22.74 15.15 6.06
N THR A 360 -22.82 16.16 6.92
CA THR A 360 -23.73 17.30 6.76
C THR A 360 -23.26 18.19 5.62
N VAL A 361 -21.97 18.53 5.57
CA VAL A 361 -21.40 19.43 4.55
C VAL A 361 -21.22 18.73 3.20
N ALA A 362 -20.93 17.41 3.19
CA ALA A 362 -20.66 16.62 1.98
C ALA A 362 -21.86 16.48 1.02
N VAL A 363 -23.07 16.87 1.43
CA VAL A 363 -24.26 16.85 0.54
C VAL A 363 -24.26 17.98 -0.48
N SER A 364 -23.42 19.01 -0.29
CA SER A 364 -23.33 20.11 -1.25
C SER A 364 -22.69 19.64 -2.56
N PRO A 365 -23.34 19.84 -3.73
CA PRO A 365 -22.77 19.50 -5.03
C PRO A 365 -21.54 20.33 -5.40
N GLN A 366 -21.23 21.38 -4.64
CA GLN A 366 -20.02 22.19 -4.81
C GLN A 366 -18.75 21.47 -4.34
N LEU A 367 -18.89 20.36 -3.60
CA LEU A 367 -17.80 19.66 -2.94
C LEU A 367 -17.55 18.29 -3.54
N HIS A 368 -16.28 17.90 -3.53
CA HIS A 368 -15.83 16.55 -3.84
C HIS A 368 -15.13 15.96 -2.63
N ASN A 369 -15.27 14.67 -2.39
CA ASN A 369 -14.63 14.01 -1.25
C ASN A 369 -14.10 12.63 -1.65
N PRO A 370 -13.25 11.99 -0.84
CA PRO A 370 -12.64 10.69 -1.17
C PRO A 370 -13.56 9.48 -0.93
N GLY A 371 -14.88 9.68 -0.78
CA GLY A 371 -15.86 8.63 -0.46
C GLY A 371 -15.96 8.28 1.03
N GLY A 372 -15.35 9.08 1.92
CA GLY A 372 -15.31 8.84 3.36
C GLY A 372 -13.99 9.27 3.99
N GLU A 373 -13.59 8.63 5.09
CA GLU A 373 -12.27 8.88 5.70
C GLU A 373 -11.16 8.29 4.84
N ALA A 374 -10.19 9.12 4.44
CA ALA A 374 -9.10 8.76 3.54
C ALA A 374 -7.85 8.26 4.28
N HIS A 375 -8.00 7.31 5.21
CA HIS A 375 -6.84 6.71 5.91
C HIS A 375 -5.76 6.21 4.95
N TRP A 376 -6.18 5.64 3.82
CA TRP A 376 -5.29 5.14 2.77
C TRP A 376 -4.39 6.21 2.13
N LEU A 377 -4.75 7.50 2.21
CA LEU A 377 -4.02 8.58 1.54
C LEU A 377 -2.64 8.79 2.16
N VAL A 378 -2.56 8.82 3.49
CA VAL A 378 -1.29 9.00 4.23
C VAL A 378 -0.74 7.66 4.69
N GLU A 379 -1.57 6.75 5.21
CA GLU A 379 -1.11 5.46 5.74
C GLU A 379 -0.69 4.48 4.62
N GLY A 380 -1.03 4.78 3.36
CA GLY A 380 -0.52 4.07 2.18
C GLY A 380 0.96 4.34 1.87
N PHE A 381 1.63 5.16 2.68
CA PHE A 381 3.07 5.42 2.61
C PHE A 381 3.74 4.83 3.85
N ARG A 382 4.51 3.75 3.69
CA ARG A 382 5.10 3.01 4.82
C ARG A 382 6.05 3.87 5.66
N ASN A 383 6.67 4.88 5.06
CA ASN A 383 7.56 5.83 5.73
C ASN A 383 6.83 6.88 6.58
N PHE A 384 5.49 6.93 6.57
CA PHE A 384 4.68 7.80 7.42
C PHE A 384 3.97 7.06 8.56
N LEU A 385 4.21 5.75 8.68
CA LEU A 385 3.67 4.94 9.77
C LEU A 385 4.51 5.12 11.04
N PRO A 386 3.90 5.17 12.23
CA PRO A 386 4.63 5.19 13.50
C PRO A 386 5.65 4.04 13.58
N GLY A 387 6.89 4.37 13.92
CA GLY A 387 8.02 3.44 13.93
C GLY A 387 8.91 3.50 12.68
N ALA A 388 8.52 4.25 11.65
CA ALA A 388 9.43 4.58 10.55
C ALA A 388 10.50 5.59 11.00
N PRO A 389 11.67 5.65 10.32
CA PRO A 389 12.72 6.62 10.67
C PRO A 389 12.18 8.05 10.67
N GLY A 390 12.29 8.74 11.81
CA GLY A 390 11.81 10.12 11.98
C GLY A 390 10.31 10.27 12.27
N VAL A 391 9.56 9.16 12.40
CA VAL A 391 8.11 9.18 12.66
C VAL A 391 7.78 8.35 13.91
N ASP A 392 7.41 9.04 14.98
CA ASP A 392 7.15 8.46 16.31
C ASP A 392 5.66 8.22 16.60
N SER A 393 4.79 8.99 15.94
CA SER A 393 3.37 9.13 16.21
C SER A 393 2.63 9.42 14.90
N ASN A 394 1.34 9.77 14.96
CA ASN A 394 0.63 10.22 13.76
C ASN A 394 0.95 11.65 13.33
N ARG A 395 1.81 12.38 14.05
CA ARG A 395 2.25 13.72 13.67
C ARG A 395 3.13 13.67 12.43
N LEU A 396 2.76 14.46 11.44
CA LEU A 396 3.58 14.77 10.28
C LEU A 396 3.60 16.29 10.08
N THR A 397 4.72 16.79 9.58
CA THR A 397 4.95 18.21 9.31
C THR A 397 5.31 18.43 7.84
N ALA A 398 5.44 19.69 7.40
CA ALA A 398 5.89 20.02 6.06
C ALA A 398 7.21 19.35 5.64
N ALA A 399 8.10 19.03 6.60
CA ALA A 399 9.37 18.33 6.34
C ALA A 399 9.19 16.93 5.73
N HIS A 400 8.01 16.33 5.90
CA HIS A 400 7.67 15.02 5.32
C HIS A 400 7.09 15.13 3.91
N MET A 401 6.81 16.34 3.43
CA MET A 401 6.21 16.59 2.13
C MET A 401 7.28 16.93 1.09
N THR A 402 7.58 15.98 0.20
CA THR A 402 8.43 16.22 -0.98
C THR A 402 7.56 16.44 -2.23
N PRO A 403 8.08 17.04 -3.32
CA PRO A 403 7.34 17.17 -4.57
C PRO A 403 6.80 15.83 -5.10
N GLN A 404 7.54 14.74 -4.93
CA GLN A 404 7.13 13.40 -5.34
C GLN A 404 5.99 12.85 -4.49
N VAL A 405 6.05 13.06 -3.17
CA VAL A 405 4.96 12.69 -2.26
C VAL A 405 3.72 13.51 -2.59
N ALA A 406 3.86 14.81 -2.83
CA ALA A 406 2.75 15.69 -3.18
C ALA A 406 2.06 15.24 -4.48
N LEU A 407 2.83 14.95 -5.53
CA LEU A 407 2.29 14.43 -6.79
C LEU A 407 1.59 13.08 -6.60
N ALA A 408 2.22 12.15 -5.87
CA ALA A 408 1.64 10.82 -5.60
C ALA A 408 0.35 10.91 -4.79
N MET A 409 0.29 11.79 -3.79
CA MET A 409 -0.92 12.02 -2.99
C MET A 409 -2.03 12.65 -3.83
N LYS A 410 -1.74 13.68 -4.63
CA LYS A 410 -2.72 14.30 -5.53
C LYS A 410 -3.23 13.28 -6.55
N ALA A 411 -2.36 12.46 -7.14
CA ALA A 411 -2.76 11.40 -8.06
C ALA A 411 -3.70 10.37 -7.39
N ARG A 412 -3.31 9.81 -6.23
CA ARG A 412 -4.14 8.87 -5.47
C ARG A 412 -5.49 9.46 -5.06
N LEU A 413 -5.50 10.75 -4.70
CA LEU A 413 -6.72 11.47 -4.37
C LEU A 413 -7.62 11.59 -5.60
N SER A 414 -7.07 12.00 -6.74
CA SER A 414 -7.76 12.15 -8.03
C SER A 414 -8.56 10.91 -8.42
N GLU A 415 -7.96 9.72 -8.23
CA GLU A 415 -8.55 8.42 -8.58
C GLU A 415 -9.77 8.03 -7.73
N ARG A 416 -9.96 8.66 -6.57
CA ARG A 416 -10.98 8.29 -5.58
C ARG A 416 -11.92 9.44 -5.23
N LEU A 417 -11.80 10.58 -5.91
CA LEU A 417 -12.73 11.69 -5.75
C LEU A 417 -14.13 11.29 -6.24
N VAL A 418 -15.11 11.56 -5.40
CA VAL A 418 -16.52 11.47 -5.74
C VAL A 418 -17.22 12.80 -5.50
N ASP A 419 -18.27 13.06 -6.28
CA ASP A 419 -19.19 14.18 -6.04
C ASP A 419 -20.12 13.91 -4.84
N ALA A 420 -21.02 14.86 -4.55
CA ALA A 420 -22.01 14.73 -3.48
C ALA A 420 -22.98 13.53 -3.65
N ALA A 421 -23.16 13.03 -4.88
CA ALA A 421 -23.96 11.86 -5.18
C ALA A 421 -23.15 10.54 -5.10
N GLY A 422 -21.87 10.61 -4.76
CA GLY A 422 -20.97 9.46 -4.67
C GLY A 422 -20.48 8.95 -6.02
N LYS A 423 -20.64 9.72 -7.11
CA LYS A 423 -20.16 9.36 -8.45
C LYS A 423 -18.70 9.81 -8.62
N PRO A 424 -17.85 9.04 -9.33
CA PRO A 424 -16.49 9.47 -9.62
C PRO A 424 -16.43 10.84 -10.30
N SER A 425 -15.55 11.72 -9.82
CA SER A 425 -15.37 13.03 -10.41
C SER A 425 -14.43 12.97 -11.62
N THR A 426 -14.75 13.75 -12.64
CA THR A 426 -13.90 14.00 -13.82
C THR A 426 -13.60 15.49 -14.00
N ALA A 427 -13.90 16.31 -12.99
CA ALA A 427 -13.73 17.75 -13.06
C ALA A 427 -12.24 18.13 -13.10
N ASP A 428 -11.90 19.11 -13.95
CA ASP A 428 -10.53 19.64 -14.06
C ASP A 428 -10.11 20.44 -12.82
N SER A 429 -11.07 20.93 -12.04
CA SER A 429 -10.84 21.61 -10.76
C SER A 429 -11.89 21.17 -9.74
N VAL A 430 -11.47 20.99 -8.48
CA VAL A 430 -12.32 20.48 -7.40
C VAL A 430 -12.10 21.24 -6.10
N ARG A 431 -13.19 21.50 -5.37
CA ARG A 431 -13.16 21.85 -3.95
C ARG A 431 -13.22 20.56 -3.13
N LEU A 432 -12.07 20.08 -2.69
CA LEU A 432 -11.97 18.89 -1.85
C LEU A 432 -12.57 19.15 -0.46
N LEU A 433 -13.44 18.28 0.03
CA LEU A 433 -13.83 18.14 1.43
C LEU A 433 -13.16 16.89 1.99
N GLU A 434 -12.32 17.04 3.01
CA GLU A 434 -11.61 15.93 3.63
C GLU A 434 -11.83 15.92 5.14
N LYS A 435 -12.06 14.71 5.68
CA LYS A 435 -11.98 14.48 7.12
C LYS A 435 -11.41 13.08 7.36
N THR A 436 -10.22 13.04 7.95
CA THR A 436 -9.67 11.83 8.56
C THR A 436 -9.14 12.17 9.95
N PRO A 437 -9.50 11.42 11.02
CA PRO A 437 -9.15 11.79 12.40
C PRO A 437 -7.65 12.07 12.63
N LYS A 438 -6.75 11.33 11.97
CA LYS A 438 -5.29 11.52 12.10
C LYS A 438 -4.81 12.86 11.52
N ASN A 439 -5.57 13.48 10.62
CA ASN A 439 -5.18 14.74 9.97
C ASN A 439 -5.23 15.93 10.93
N ALA A 440 -5.88 15.78 12.08
CA ALA A 440 -5.80 16.69 13.21
C ALA A 440 -4.35 16.94 13.70
N LEU A 441 -3.44 15.98 13.45
CA LEU A 441 -2.03 16.09 13.80
C LEU A 441 -1.15 16.39 12.57
N ARG A 442 -1.71 16.84 11.45
CA ARG A 442 -0.99 16.90 10.16
C ARG A 442 -1.25 18.19 9.39
N ILE A 443 -1.71 19.24 10.04
CA ILE A 443 -2.06 20.51 9.37
C ILE A 443 -0.89 21.06 8.53
N PRO A 444 0.36 21.18 9.04
CA PRO A 444 1.49 21.67 8.23
C PRO A 444 1.87 20.74 7.07
N PHE A 445 1.58 19.44 7.20
CA PHE A 445 1.80 18.48 6.12
C PHE A 445 0.77 18.66 4.99
N PHE A 446 -0.51 18.86 5.32
CA PHE A 446 -1.54 19.15 4.32
C PHE A 446 -1.43 20.57 3.76
N ASP A 447 -0.91 21.52 4.53
CA ASP A 447 -0.62 22.87 4.05
C ASP A 447 0.46 22.85 2.96
N ALA A 448 1.52 22.06 3.16
CA ALA A 448 2.54 21.83 2.13
C ALA A 448 1.98 21.12 0.88
N LEU A 449 0.92 20.31 1.02
CA LEU A 449 0.24 19.65 -0.11
C LEU A 449 -0.67 20.62 -0.89
N PHE A 450 -1.39 21.45 -0.15
CA PHE A 450 -2.41 22.38 -0.61
C PHE A 450 -2.20 23.74 0.09
N PRO A 451 -1.34 24.60 -0.48
CA PRO A 451 -0.94 25.86 0.16
C PRO A 451 -2.09 26.86 0.39
N ASP A 452 -3.25 26.62 -0.21
CA ASP A 452 -4.46 27.41 -0.13
C ASP A 452 -5.61 26.68 0.63
N ALA A 453 -5.33 25.54 1.26
CA ALA A 453 -6.33 24.80 2.02
C ALA A 453 -6.94 25.61 3.17
N ARG A 454 -8.21 25.37 3.45
CA ARG A 454 -8.99 26.00 4.51
C ARG A 454 -9.37 24.95 5.54
N TYR A 455 -9.24 25.28 6.83
CA TYR A 455 -9.43 24.31 7.91
C TYR A 455 -10.67 24.64 8.74
N VAL A 456 -11.56 23.67 8.87
CA VAL A 456 -12.68 23.75 9.83
C VAL A 456 -12.26 22.99 11.08
N PHE A 457 -12.01 23.72 12.16
CA PHE A 457 -11.66 23.14 13.45
C PHE A 457 -12.91 22.91 14.30
N LEU A 458 -13.28 21.64 14.45
CA LEU A 458 -14.37 21.24 15.35
C LEU A 458 -13.81 20.78 16.69
N TRP A 459 -14.29 21.37 17.79
CA TRP A 459 -13.98 20.93 19.14
C TRP A 459 -15.24 20.63 19.96
N ARG A 460 -15.07 19.81 21.00
CA ARG A 460 -16.13 19.39 21.92
C ARG A 460 -15.61 19.44 23.36
N GLU A 461 -16.52 19.73 24.28
CA GLU A 461 -16.29 19.78 25.72
C GLU A 461 -15.55 18.53 26.22
N PRO A 462 -14.55 18.69 27.11
CA PRO A 462 -13.71 17.59 27.55
C PRO A 462 -14.52 16.47 28.20
N GLU A 463 -15.53 16.80 29.01
CA GLU A 463 -16.38 15.82 29.72
C GLU A 463 -17.01 14.82 28.74
N GLU A 464 -17.65 15.35 27.70
CA GLU A 464 -18.33 14.53 26.72
C GLU A 464 -17.38 13.83 25.75
N ASN A 465 -16.33 14.53 25.32
CA ASN A 465 -15.41 13.99 24.33
C ASN A 465 -14.53 12.89 24.94
N ILE A 466 -13.97 13.10 26.14
CA ILE A 466 -13.14 12.12 26.84
C ILE A 466 -13.97 10.88 27.17
N SER A 467 -15.19 11.05 27.68
CA SER A 467 -16.10 9.92 27.88
C SER A 467 -16.31 9.13 26.58
N SER A 468 -16.46 9.79 25.44
CA SER A 468 -16.63 9.08 24.17
C SER A 468 -15.35 8.41 23.68
N ILE A 469 -14.16 8.90 24.04
CA ILE A 469 -12.88 8.26 23.76
C ILE A 469 -12.74 7.00 24.62
N ILE A 470 -13.01 7.09 25.93
CA ILE A 470 -13.02 5.94 26.86
C ILE A 470 -13.93 4.83 26.34
N ASP A 471 -15.16 5.17 25.93
CA ASP A 471 -16.11 4.20 25.35
C ASP A 471 -15.56 3.53 24.09
N ALA A 472 -14.89 4.29 23.21
CA ALA A 472 -14.31 3.76 21.98
C ALA A 472 -13.18 2.76 22.27
N TRP A 473 -12.33 3.05 23.26
CA TRP A 473 -11.29 2.13 23.74
C TRP A 473 -11.89 0.85 24.33
N ARG A 474 -12.88 0.97 25.22
CA ARG A 474 -13.54 -0.17 25.88
C ARG A 474 -14.29 -1.07 24.90
N ALA A 475 -14.85 -0.50 23.83
CA ALA A 475 -15.59 -1.25 22.82
C ALA A 475 -14.71 -2.14 21.92
N GLY A 476 -13.39 -1.90 21.84
CA GLY A 476 -12.46 -2.68 21.02
C GLY A 476 -12.61 -2.53 19.50
N GLY A 477 -13.70 -1.96 19.00
CA GLY A 477 -13.95 -1.74 17.57
C GLY A 477 -13.16 -0.57 16.94
N TRP A 478 -12.34 0.14 17.71
CA TRP A 478 -11.57 1.32 17.26
C TRP A 478 -10.05 1.16 17.38
N VAL A 479 -9.59 -0.09 17.47
CA VAL A 479 -8.15 -0.42 17.48
C VAL A 479 -7.52 0.03 16.18
N THR A 480 -6.56 0.96 16.30
CA THR A 480 -5.78 1.48 15.16
C THR A 480 -4.43 0.78 15.05
N TYR A 481 -3.82 0.41 16.18
CA TYR A 481 -2.58 -0.38 16.21
C TYR A 481 -2.80 -1.62 17.08
N PRO A 482 -3.05 -2.80 16.47
CA PRO A 482 -3.19 -4.05 17.23
C PRO A 482 -1.92 -4.40 18.00
N GLN A 483 -0.76 -4.00 17.46
CA GLN A 483 0.55 -4.09 18.10
C GLN A 483 1.26 -2.76 17.91
N LEU A 484 1.67 -2.12 19.01
CA LEU A 484 2.42 -0.88 19.03
C LEU A 484 3.71 -1.10 19.84
N PRO A 485 4.91 -1.08 19.22
CA PRO A 485 6.15 -1.36 19.92
C PRO A 485 6.36 -0.45 21.13
N GLY A 486 6.53 -1.04 22.32
CA GLY A 486 6.69 -0.30 23.57
C GLY A 486 5.40 -0.08 24.36
N TRP A 487 4.23 -0.41 23.79
CA TRP A 487 2.92 -0.36 24.44
C TRP A 487 2.39 -1.78 24.75
N ASP A 488 1.68 -1.92 25.86
CA ASP A 488 1.09 -3.20 26.25
C ASP A 488 -0.36 -3.29 25.74
N GLY A 489 -0.61 -4.19 24.79
CA GLY A 489 -1.92 -4.41 24.18
C GLY A 489 -2.22 -3.51 22.97
N PRO A 490 -3.48 -3.46 22.51
CA PRO A 490 -3.87 -2.67 21.35
C PRO A 490 -4.02 -1.18 21.68
N TRP A 491 -3.66 -0.31 20.74
CA TRP A 491 -3.92 1.14 20.80
C TRP A 491 -5.14 1.51 19.95
N SER A 492 -6.05 2.33 20.50
CA SER A 492 -7.24 2.80 19.80
C SER A 492 -7.15 4.28 19.37
N LEU A 493 -7.77 4.59 18.24
CA LEU A 493 -7.84 5.94 17.64
C LEU A 493 -6.45 6.47 17.22
N LEU A 494 -6.33 7.79 16.98
CA LEU A 494 -5.06 8.40 16.59
C LEU A 494 -3.99 8.25 17.69
N LEU A 495 -2.73 8.18 17.27
CA LEU A 495 -1.57 8.12 18.16
C LEU A 495 -0.93 9.53 18.27
N PRO A 496 -1.12 10.24 19.39
CA PRO A 496 -0.58 11.59 19.57
C PRO A 496 0.94 11.57 19.83
N PRO A 497 1.66 12.67 19.55
CA PRO A 497 3.05 12.83 20.01
C PRO A 497 3.17 12.59 21.51
N GLY A 498 4.30 12.02 21.94
CA GLY A 498 4.57 11.79 23.37
C GLY A 498 3.76 10.64 24.00
N TRP A 499 3.03 9.85 23.21
CA TRP A 499 2.21 8.74 23.70
C TRP A 499 2.96 7.73 24.60
N GLN A 500 4.28 7.61 24.44
CA GLN A 500 5.13 6.70 25.23
C GLN A 500 5.08 7.03 26.73
N SER A 501 4.88 8.30 27.11
CA SER A 501 4.78 8.71 28.52
C SER A 501 3.50 8.20 29.20
N LEU A 502 2.55 7.66 28.43
CA LEU A 502 1.29 7.13 28.93
C LEU A 502 1.39 5.66 29.33
N LYS A 503 2.55 5.03 29.16
CA LYS A 503 2.72 3.63 29.51
C LYS A 503 2.41 3.41 30.99
N GLY A 504 1.51 2.47 31.27
CA GLY A 504 1.06 2.15 32.63
C GLY A 504 0.06 3.14 33.23
N LYS A 505 -0.33 4.20 32.51
CA LYS A 505 -1.38 5.13 32.94
C LYS A 505 -2.77 4.51 32.77
N PRO A 506 -3.73 4.87 33.65
CA PRO A 506 -5.11 4.41 33.51
C PRO A 506 -5.77 5.00 32.26
N LEU A 507 -6.73 4.28 31.68
CA LEU A 507 -7.40 4.67 30.43
C LEU A 507 -7.97 6.10 30.43
N PRO A 508 -8.58 6.64 31.51
CA PRO A 508 -9.03 8.03 31.55
C PRO A 508 -7.91 9.04 31.31
N GLU A 509 -6.70 8.81 31.85
CA GLU A 509 -5.53 9.67 31.58
C GLU A 509 -5.08 9.57 30.12
N VAL A 510 -5.10 8.37 29.52
CA VAL A 510 -4.80 8.17 28.09
C VAL A 510 -5.81 8.93 27.21
N ALA A 511 -7.09 8.84 27.54
CA ALA A 511 -8.17 9.50 26.81
C ALA A 511 -8.11 11.04 26.95
N ALA A 512 -7.84 11.54 28.15
CA ALA A 512 -7.61 12.96 28.40
C ALA A 512 -6.39 13.48 27.64
N TYR A 513 -5.30 12.71 27.59
CA TYR A 513 -4.12 13.06 26.80
C TYR A 513 -4.42 13.10 25.29
N GLN A 514 -5.15 12.12 24.77
CA GLN A 514 -5.58 12.14 23.36
C GLN A 514 -6.44 13.38 23.05
N TRP A 515 -7.34 13.78 23.94
CA TRP A 515 -8.13 15.00 23.78
C TRP A 515 -7.25 16.26 23.83
N ALA A 516 -6.43 16.38 24.88
CA ALA A 516 -5.63 17.58 25.14
C ALA A 516 -4.59 17.81 24.04
N THR A 517 -3.75 16.80 23.78
CA THR A 517 -2.64 16.90 22.82
C THR A 517 -3.16 17.13 21.40
N THR A 518 -4.30 16.54 21.02
CA THR A 518 -4.87 16.78 19.69
C THR A 518 -5.39 18.21 19.54
N ASN A 519 -6.19 18.71 20.49
CA ASN A 519 -6.73 20.07 20.41
C ASN A 519 -5.63 21.13 20.49
N GLN A 520 -4.65 20.95 21.37
CA GLN A 520 -3.47 21.80 21.48
C GLN A 520 -2.70 21.82 20.15
N THR A 521 -2.41 20.66 19.56
CA THR A 521 -1.71 20.56 18.27
C THR A 521 -2.47 21.27 17.15
N ILE A 522 -3.79 21.10 17.07
CA ILE A 522 -4.61 21.80 16.07
C ILE A 522 -4.49 23.32 16.24
N MET A 523 -4.65 23.83 17.47
CA MET A 523 -4.58 25.28 17.71
C MET A 523 -3.20 25.84 17.36
N ASP A 524 -2.13 25.16 17.79
CA ASP A 524 -0.75 25.60 17.52
C ASP A 524 -0.45 25.61 16.02
N ASP A 525 -0.88 24.58 15.28
CA ASP A 525 -0.67 24.52 13.83
C ASP A 525 -1.53 25.57 13.08
N LEU A 526 -2.75 25.85 13.55
CA LEU A 526 -3.64 26.86 12.94
C LEU A 526 -3.26 28.30 13.31
N GLU A 527 -2.56 28.55 14.41
CA GLU A 527 -1.99 29.86 14.75
C GLU A 527 -0.80 30.22 13.86
N ALA A 528 -0.11 29.22 13.32
CA ALA A 528 0.97 29.43 12.37
C ALA A 528 0.47 29.79 10.95
N LEU A 529 -0.84 29.65 10.69
CA LEU A 529 -1.47 29.99 9.41
C LEU A 529 -2.19 31.35 9.47
N PRO A 530 -2.39 32.02 8.32
CA PRO A 530 -3.27 33.18 8.23
C PRO A 530 -4.65 32.91 8.84
N ALA A 531 -5.20 33.89 9.58
CA ALA A 531 -6.47 33.73 10.29
C ALA A 531 -7.64 33.40 9.35
N ASP A 532 -7.63 33.91 8.11
CA ASP A 532 -8.66 33.62 7.09
C ASP A 532 -8.60 32.19 6.53
N ARG A 533 -7.65 31.36 6.98
CA ARG A 533 -7.56 29.93 6.64
C ARG A 533 -8.13 28.99 7.69
N ARG A 534 -8.74 29.50 8.75
CA ARG A 534 -9.41 28.68 9.78
C ARG A 534 -10.83 29.15 10.08
N HIS A 535 -11.68 28.19 10.44
CA HIS A 535 -13.02 28.45 10.97
C HIS A 535 -13.29 27.50 12.14
N VAL A 536 -13.69 28.06 13.28
CA VAL A 536 -13.82 27.29 14.53
C VAL A 536 -15.28 26.98 14.80
N VAL A 537 -15.57 25.71 15.03
CA VAL A 537 -16.91 25.18 15.32
C VAL A 537 -16.88 24.50 16.68
N ARG A 538 -17.84 24.87 17.54
CA ARG A 538 -18.11 24.16 18.78
C ARG A 538 -19.21 23.12 18.52
N TYR A 539 -18.99 21.88 18.95
CA TYR A 539 -19.93 20.78 18.71
C TYR A 539 -21.33 21.06 19.28
N SER A 540 -21.43 21.68 20.47
CA SER A 540 -22.72 22.07 21.05
C SER A 540 -23.52 23.01 20.15
N ASP A 541 -22.83 23.94 19.49
CA ASP A 541 -23.46 24.95 18.63
C ASP A 541 -23.91 24.28 17.33
N PHE A 542 -23.12 23.34 16.81
CA PHE A 542 -23.48 22.53 15.64
C PHE A 542 -24.71 21.64 15.88
N VAL A 543 -24.84 21.06 17.08
CA VAL A 543 -26.02 20.26 17.42
C VAL A 543 -27.25 21.14 17.67
N ALA A 544 -27.06 22.31 18.30
CA ALA A 544 -28.16 23.20 18.64
C ALA A 544 -28.75 23.94 17.42
N ASP A 545 -27.91 24.40 16.51
CA ASP A 545 -28.32 25.03 15.26
C ASP A 545 -27.39 24.62 14.09
N PRO A 546 -27.60 23.42 13.52
CA PRO A 546 -26.79 22.93 12.42
C PRO A 546 -26.80 23.87 11.21
N ALA A 547 -27.93 24.52 10.95
CA ALA A 547 -28.10 25.41 9.81
C ALA A 547 -27.24 26.69 9.96
N ALA A 548 -27.20 27.29 11.16
CA ALA A 548 -26.36 28.45 11.41
C ALA A 548 -24.87 28.11 11.31
N VAL A 549 -24.44 26.98 11.87
CA VAL A 549 -23.04 26.54 11.78
C VAL A 549 -22.63 26.25 10.35
N VAL A 550 -23.46 25.53 9.57
CA VAL A 550 -23.15 25.23 8.17
C VAL A 550 -23.15 26.49 7.31
N ARG A 551 -24.03 27.48 7.57
CA ARG A 551 -23.94 28.80 6.92
C ARG A 551 -22.59 29.48 7.19
N GLY A 552 -22.11 29.46 8.44
CA GLY A 552 -20.79 30.00 8.78
C GLY A 552 -19.65 29.30 8.04
N ILE A 553 -19.71 27.97 7.90
CA ILE A 553 -18.74 27.20 7.11
C ILE A 553 -18.83 27.56 5.63
N CYS A 554 -20.03 27.72 5.07
CA CYS A 554 -20.23 28.13 3.69
C CYS A 554 -19.64 29.51 3.42
N ASP A 555 -19.92 30.50 4.26
CA ASP A 555 -19.38 31.86 4.15
C ASP A 555 -17.85 31.84 4.19
N PHE A 556 -17.28 31.12 5.16
CA PHE A 556 -15.83 30.93 5.28
C PHE A 556 -15.22 30.25 4.04
N ALA A 557 -15.84 29.17 3.55
CA ALA A 557 -15.35 28.39 2.44
C ALA A 557 -15.68 28.99 1.06
N ALA A 558 -16.37 30.14 1.02
CA ALA A 558 -16.92 30.75 -0.19
C ALA A 558 -17.78 29.77 -1.00
N LEU A 559 -18.69 29.09 -0.31
CA LEU A 559 -19.68 28.17 -0.86
C LEU A 559 -21.08 28.77 -0.73
N GLN A 560 -21.99 28.38 -1.62
CA GLN A 560 -23.40 28.68 -1.46
C GLN A 560 -24.03 27.76 -0.40
N PHE A 561 -24.88 28.31 0.46
CA PHE A 561 -25.78 27.52 1.30
C PHE A 561 -26.97 27.03 0.45
N ASP A 562 -26.71 25.97 -0.31
CA ASP A 562 -27.59 25.40 -1.33
C ASP A 562 -28.77 24.58 -0.74
N GLU A 563 -29.70 24.18 -1.61
CA GLU A 563 -30.91 23.47 -1.18
C GLU A 563 -30.63 22.14 -0.47
N PRO A 564 -29.70 21.28 -0.94
CA PRO A 564 -29.30 20.07 -0.21
C PRO A 564 -28.82 20.34 1.22
N LEU A 565 -28.07 21.43 1.44
CA LEU A 565 -27.64 21.82 2.78
C LEU A 565 -28.80 22.33 3.64
N LYS A 566 -29.75 23.09 3.08
CA LYS A 566 -30.97 23.52 3.79
C LYS A 566 -31.81 22.32 4.21
N GLU A 567 -32.05 21.38 3.31
CA GLU A 567 -32.79 20.16 3.59
C GLU A 567 -32.10 19.33 4.68
N ARG A 568 -30.77 19.14 4.56
CA ARG A 568 -29.98 18.37 5.54
C ARG A 568 -29.99 18.99 6.94
N THR A 569 -30.09 20.32 7.03
CA THR A 569 -30.00 21.07 8.30
C THR A 569 -31.36 21.59 8.81
N GLY A 570 -32.45 21.35 8.07
CA GLY A 570 -33.79 21.85 8.39
C GLY A 570 -34.54 21.08 9.48
N GLY A 571 -33.91 20.09 10.12
CA GLY A 571 -34.47 19.28 11.19
C GLY A 571 -33.37 18.58 12.02
N ASP A 572 -33.74 17.55 12.77
CA ASP A 572 -32.78 16.78 13.57
C ASP A 572 -31.71 16.13 12.68
N LEU A 573 -30.45 16.27 13.08
CA LEU A 573 -29.33 15.67 12.35
C LEU A 573 -29.46 14.14 12.34
N PRO A 574 -29.27 13.48 11.18
CA PRO A 574 -29.23 12.02 11.11
C PRO A 574 -28.12 11.44 12.00
N VAL A 575 -28.36 10.23 12.52
CA VAL A 575 -27.33 9.51 13.27
C VAL A 575 -26.17 9.14 12.33
N SER A 576 -24.98 9.64 12.64
CA SER A 576 -23.78 9.42 11.84
C SER A 576 -23.32 7.96 11.86
N ARG A 577 -22.71 7.48 10.76
CA ARG A 577 -22.26 6.08 10.55
C ARG A 577 -21.31 5.52 11.61
N HIS A 578 -20.65 6.40 12.36
CA HIS A 578 -19.65 6.05 13.39
C HIS A 578 -20.15 6.30 14.83
N THR A 579 -21.45 6.52 15.00
CA THR A 579 -22.10 6.71 16.30
C THR A 579 -22.20 5.38 17.04
N LEU A 580 -21.58 5.28 18.22
CA LEU A 580 -21.63 4.05 19.05
C LEU A 580 -22.99 3.89 19.74
N THR A 581 -23.53 5.00 20.21
CA THR A 581 -24.86 5.14 20.83
C THR A 581 -25.31 6.58 20.59
N PRO A 582 -26.62 6.83 20.37
CA PRO A 582 -27.11 8.17 20.03
C PRO A 582 -26.63 9.28 20.99
N PRO A 583 -26.47 10.53 20.52
CA PRO A 583 -26.20 11.66 21.40
C PRO A 583 -27.34 11.82 22.41
N LYS A 584 -26.99 12.00 23.69
CA LYS A 584 -27.93 12.33 24.76
C LYS A 584 -27.22 13.25 25.76
N ALA A 585 -27.91 14.28 26.24
CA ALA A 585 -27.43 15.09 27.34
C ALA A 585 -27.03 14.19 28.52
N ASP A 586 -25.98 14.57 29.25
CA ASP A 586 -25.46 13.85 30.42
C ASP A 586 -24.97 12.41 30.20
N LYS A 587 -24.83 11.96 28.96
CA LYS A 587 -24.34 10.60 28.66
C LYS A 587 -22.96 10.32 29.25
N TRP A 588 -22.13 11.36 29.39
CA TRP A 588 -20.81 11.25 29.98
C TRP A 588 -20.84 10.89 31.47
N LYS A 589 -21.96 11.11 32.18
CA LYS A 589 -22.09 10.87 33.62
C LYS A 589 -21.81 9.42 34.04
N LYS A 590 -21.93 8.45 33.11
CA LYS A 590 -21.54 7.06 33.35
C LYS A 590 -20.04 6.87 33.63
N ASN A 591 -19.20 7.81 33.17
CA ASN A 591 -17.76 7.85 33.38
C ASN A 591 -17.35 9.05 34.26
N ALA A 592 -18.30 9.72 34.94
CA ALA A 592 -18.03 10.96 35.68
C ALA A 592 -16.92 10.82 36.71
N ALA A 593 -16.99 9.78 37.56
CA ALA A 593 -16.00 9.53 38.61
C ALA A 593 -14.56 9.35 38.08
N GLU A 594 -14.41 8.93 36.82
CA GLU A 594 -13.11 8.75 36.16
C GLU A 594 -12.60 10.03 35.46
N ILE A 595 -13.50 10.95 35.11
CA ILE A 595 -13.20 12.15 34.31
C ILE A 595 -13.10 13.40 35.18
N GLU A 596 -13.98 13.57 36.16
CA GLU A 596 -14.04 14.76 37.04
C GLU A 596 -12.68 15.11 37.66
N PRO A 597 -11.86 14.16 38.15
CA PRO A 597 -10.54 14.47 38.71
C PRO A 597 -9.57 15.10 37.69
N LEU A 598 -9.77 14.86 36.39
CA LEU A 598 -8.88 15.32 35.32
C LEU A 598 -9.27 16.71 34.80
N LEU A 599 -10.49 17.20 35.06
CA LEU A 599 -11.02 18.42 34.45
C LEU A 599 -10.28 19.68 34.91
N ALA A 600 -9.82 19.73 36.16
CA ALA A 600 -9.09 20.87 36.69
C ALA A 600 -7.81 21.15 35.89
N ASP A 601 -7.07 20.10 35.52
CA ASP A 601 -5.82 20.20 34.75
C ASP A 601 -6.07 20.60 33.29
N LEU A 602 -7.27 20.31 32.75
CA LEU A 602 -7.65 20.64 31.38
C LEU A 602 -8.25 22.05 31.25
N GLN A 603 -8.56 22.71 32.36
CA GLN A 603 -9.24 24.01 32.38
C GLN A 603 -8.50 25.11 31.59
N PRO A 604 -7.16 25.27 31.70
CA PRO A 604 -6.44 26.29 30.91
C PRO A 604 -6.58 26.04 29.39
N LEU A 605 -6.54 24.77 28.97
CA LEU A 605 -6.70 24.41 27.56
C LEU A 605 -8.13 24.66 27.06
N LEU A 606 -9.13 24.39 27.91
CA LEU A 606 -10.54 24.68 27.61
C LEU A 606 -10.80 26.18 27.48
N GLU A 607 -10.20 27.00 28.34
CA GLU A 607 -10.28 28.46 28.23
C GLU A 607 -9.65 28.95 26.93
N ARG A 608 -8.49 28.41 26.55
CA ARG A 608 -7.88 28.69 25.25
C ARG A 608 -8.81 28.30 24.09
N LEU A 609 -9.40 27.09 24.12
CA LEU A 609 -10.36 26.66 23.09
C LEU A 609 -11.57 27.59 22.95
N ARG A 610 -12.12 28.07 24.08
CA ARG A 610 -13.24 29.02 24.08
C ARG A 610 -12.85 30.40 23.53
N ALA A 611 -11.61 30.81 23.76
CA ALA A 611 -11.04 32.05 23.23
C ALA A 611 -10.56 31.90 21.77
N PHE A 612 -10.36 30.67 21.28
CA PHE A 612 -9.87 30.39 19.93
C PHE A 612 -10.96 30.71 18.91
N ARG A 613 -10.88 31.91 18.31
CA ARG A 613 -11.81 32.35 17.27
C ARG A 613 -11.23 32.09 15.87
N GLY A 614 -12.14 31.67 14.98
CA GLY A 614 -11.92 31.56 13.54
C GLY A 614 -11.76 32.93 12.91
#